data_AF-A0A2B4RAI2-F1
#
_entry.id   AF-A0A2B4RAI2-F1
#
_cell.length_a   1.000
_cell.length_b   1.000
_cell.length_c   1.000
_cell.angle_alpha   90.00
_cell.angle_beta   90.00
_cell.angle_gamma   90.00
#
_symmetry.space_group_name_H-M   'P 1'
#
loop_
_entity.id
_entity.type
_entity.pdbx_description
1 polymer ?
#
loop_
_entity_poly.entity_id
_entity_poly.type
_entity_poly.pdbx_seq_one_letter_code
_entity_poly.pdbx_strand_id
1 'polypeptide(L)'
;MQVLSEADIPRGRTQAYDMKRDRSKATCSQPRRKQIYEMASFNWYAKTERKGFVRMHELSSKPLILLATDKQLADLSRFCRNNLDFSYLSVDPAFNFGEFSITPTSYRNIFLKSRRSNKCPVFVGPIFIHHSKTKDVYAQFFPKLKCLAPQLEQLLVFGADGESALSDALSDSFPGATHLRCFLHFRKNIETKLVTHGVKDHKQYIEEIFGKQEGATYEMGLLDTTSEDMFDAVLASLQEPCARREQKECGTSSFHNWMLHRAQMMEEFMNASVRTKAGLGYPPDKFYTNDSENTNRLLRHKRGERELENQGVLSEFVAWYRKQKFPTSLTSVASLGINAKASGSKQGTAKRQRNSKDDVLQYNSSLVESIENGGNQVETRWKTTQQLPLVCFQAISGGLYKEEI
;
A
#
# COMPACT_ATOMS: atom_id res chain seq x y z
N MET A 1 27.93 -4.67 24.95
CA MET A 1 26.84 -4.92 23.98
C MET A 1 25.86 -5.87 24.65
N GLN A 2 24.74 -5.37 25.19
CA GLN A 2 23.76 -6.22 25.89
C GLN A 2 22.67 -6.62 24.90
N VAL A 3 22.60 -7.90 24.57
CA VAL A 3 21.47 -8.52 23.89
C VAL A 3 20.39 -8.70 24.95
N LEU A 4 19.18 -8.19 24.69
CA LEU A 4 18.06 -8.33 25.62
C LEU A 4 17.62 -9.79 25.68
N SER A 5 17.43 -10.30 26.88
CA SER A 5 16.81 -11.61 27.11
C SER A 5 15.29 -11.44 27.23
N GLU A 6 14.52 -12.51 27.06
CA GLU A 6 13.06 -12.48 27.31
C GLU A 6 12.69 -11.99 28.72
N ALA A 7 13.64 -12.06 29.67
CA ALA A 7 13.44 -11.61 31.04
C ALA A 7 13.40 -10.07 31.18
N ASP A 8 13.92 -9.32 30.19
CA ASP A 8 13.94 -7.84 30.18
C ASP A 8 12.62 -7.24 29.66
N ILE A 9 11.69 -8.09 29.21
CA ILE A 9 10.36 -7.69 28.74
C ILE A 9 9.42 -7.63 29.96
N PRO A 10 8.70 -6.52 30.19
CA PRO A 10 7.77 -6.43 31.33
C PRO A 10 6.68 -7.50 31.24
N ARG A 11 6.58 -8.29 32.30
CA ARG A 11 5.70 -9.47 32.41
C ARG A 11 4.33 -9.14 33.04
N GLY A 12 4.15 -7.93 33.56
CA GLY A 12 2.91 -7.52 34.23
C GLY A 12 2.63 -6.01 34.19
N ARG A 13 1.39 -5.63 34.54
CA ARG A 13 0.90 -4.23 34.54
C ARG A 13 1.75 -3.32 35.43
N THR A 14 2.13 -3.82 36.60
CA THR A 14 2.95 -3.10 37.58
C THR A 14 4.35 -2.84 37.02
N GLN A 15 5.00 -3.86 36.43
CA GLN A 15 6.32 -3.70 35.80
C GLN A 15 6.29 -2.72 34.61
N ALA A 16 5.25 -2.76 33.77
CA ALA A 16 5.11 -1.80 32.67
C ALA A 16 4.90 -0.37 33.17
N TYR A 17 4.11 -0.20 34.25
CA TYR A 17 3.88 1.09 34.90
C TYR A 17 5.15 1.61 35.58
N ASP A 18 5.90 0.74 36.26
CA ASP A 18 7.16 1.07 36.92
C ASP A 18 8.24 1.44 35.89
N MET A 19 8.35 0.71 34.78
CA MET A 19 9.25 1.09 33.67
C MET A 19 8.87 2.46 33.08
N LYS A 20 7.57 2.76 32.97
CA LYS A 20 7.08 4.08 32.52
C LYS A 20 7.39 5.18 33.54
N ARG A 21 7.33 4.87 34.84
CA ARG A 21 7.62 5.79 35.95
C ARG A 21 9.12 6.04 36.10
N ASP A 22 9.95 5.02 36.04
CA ASP A 22 11.42 5.14 36.13
C ASP A 22 11.99 5.94 34.97
N ARG A 23 11.33 5.89 33.80
CA ARG A 23 11.62 6.75 32.64
C ARG A 23 11.34 8.24 32.89
N SER A 24 10.30 8.59 33.65
CA SER A 24 10.03 10.01 33.99
C SER A 24 11.13 10.63 34.86
N LYS A 25 11.98 9.80 35.47
CA LYS A 25 13.14 10.20 36.28
C LYS A 25 14.48 10.13 35.53
N ALA A 26 14.54 9.47 34.35
CA ALA A 26 15.77 9.27 33.60
C ALA A 26 15.82 10.14 32.32
N THR A 27 16.64 11.19 32.34
CA THR A 27 16.99 12.03 31.18
C THR A 27 17.99 11.30 30.27
N CYS A 28 17.59 10.21 29.63
CA CYS A 28 18.47 9.50 28.69
C CYS A 28 18.17 9.93 27.24
N SER A 29 19.16 10.60 26.63
CA SER A 29 19.17 11.13 25.26
C SER A 29 19.43 10.08 24.17
N GLN A 30 19.52 8.79 24.50
CA GLN A 30 19.87 7.76 23.51
C GLN A 30 18.65 7.25 22.70
N PRO A 31 18.64 7.39 21.36
CA PRO A 31 17.51 7.01 20.49
C PRO A 31 17.09 5.54 20.64
N ARG A 32 18.08 4.63 20.66
CA ARG A 32 17.85 3.18 20.72
C ARG A 32 17.13 2.73 22.00
N ARG A 33 17.36 3.39 23.14
CA ARG A 33 16.67 3.09 24.41
C ARG A 33 15.21 3.55 24.35
N LYS A 34 14.92 4.72 23.79
CA LYS A 34 13.55 5.23 23.60
C LYS A 34 12.70 4.29 22.74
N GLN A 35 13.28 3.75 21.66
CA GLN A 35 12.65 2.76 20.77
C GLN A 35 12.25 1.48 21.50
N ILE A 36 13.16 0.92 22.28
CA ILE A 36 12.93 -0.31 23.06
C ILE A 36 11.75 -0.12 24.02
N TYR A 37 11.66 1.02 24.70
CA TYR A 37 10.55 1.30 25.63
C TYR A 37 9.21 1.52 24.92
N GLU A 38 9.21 2.19 23.77
CA GLU A 38 8.00 2.39 22.97
C GLU A 38 7.45 1.07 22.43
N MET A 39 8.34 0.20 21.98
CA MET A 39 8.01 -1.14 21.53
C MET A 39 7.53 -2.04 22.69
N ALA A 40 8.18 -2.00 23.85
CA ALA A 40 7.73 -2.71 25.05
C ALA A 40 6.34 -2.25 25.52
N SER A 41 6.08 -0.94 25.48
CA SER A 41 4.76 -0.36 25.77
C SER A 41 3.71 -0.84 24.77
N PHE A 42 4.07 -0.92 23.49
CA PHE A 42 3.22 -1.46 22.44
C PHE A 42 2.91 -2.95 22.61
N ASN A 43 3.87 -3.77 23.03
CA ASN A 43 3.63 -5.21 23.22
C ASN A 43 2.66 -5.49 24.36
N TRP A 44 2.81 -4.76 25.46
CA TRP A 44 1.84 -4.82 26.54
C TRP A 44 0.45 -4.45 26.00
N TYR A 45 0.36 -3.34 25.28
CA TYR A 45 -0.85 -2.84 24.65
C TYR A 45 -1.51 -3.89 23.71
N ALA A 46 -0.71 -4.57 22.90
CA ALA A 46 -1.16 -5.62 21.98
C ALA A 46 -1.68 -6.87 22.71
N LYS A 47 -1.01 -7.28 23.79
CA LYS A 47 -1.34 -8.49 24.57
C LYS A 47 -2.57 -8.34 25.46
N THR A 48 -2.83 -7.14 25.99
CA THR A 48 -3.89 -6.91 27.00
C THR A 48 -5.19 -6.35 26.44
N GLU A 49 -5.15 -5.42 25.48
CA GLU A 49 -6.35 -4.67 25.06
C GLU A 49 -6.81 -4.96 23.62
N ARG A 50 -5.97 -5.56 22.76
CA ARG A 50 -6.25 -5.66 21.31
C ARG A 50 -5.87 -6.99 20.66
N LYS A 51 -6.28 -8.11 21.27
CA LYS A 51 -6.25 -9.44 20.65
C LYS A 51 -6.96 -9.40 19.28
N GLY A 52 -6.25 -9.83 18.23
CA GLY A 52 -6.81 -9.99 16.87
C GLY A 52 -6.66 -8.80 15.90
N PHE A 53 -6.19 -7.61 16.30
CA PHE A 53 -5.86 -6.54 15.34
C PHE A 53 -4.36 -6.38 15.11
N VAL A 54 -3.58 -6.49 16.19
CA VAL A 54 -2.12 -6.65 16.11
C VAL A 54 -1.86 -8.13 15.86
N ARG A 55 -1.48 -8.48 14.63
CA ARG A 55 -1.31 -9.89 14.23
C ARG A 55 0.07 -10.42 14.55
N MET A 56 1.06 -9.54 14.48
CA MET A 56 2.45 -9.88 14.75
C MET A 56 3.19 -8.65 15.23
N HIS A 57 4.11 -8.87 16.15
CA HIS A 57 5.14 -7.91 16.55
C HIS A 57 6.44 -8.68 16.73
N GLU A 58 7.46 -8.34 15.95
CA GLU A 58 8.81 -8.83 16.17
C GLU A 58 9.69 -7.70 16.66
N LEU A 59 10.42 -7.94 17.74
CA LEU A 59 11.21 -6.93 18.46
C LEU A 59 12.71 -7.17 18.35
N SER A 60 13.10 -8.12 17.49
CA SER A 60 14.49 -8.37 17.17
C SER A 60 15.14 -7.12 16.56
N SER A 61 16.38 -7.20 16.11
CA SER A 61 17.17 -6.05 15.65
C SER A 61 16.49 -5.14 14.62
N LYS A 62 15.44 -5.61 13.92
CA LYS A 62 14.62 -4.83 12.97
C LYS A 62 13.13 -4.98 13.33
N PRO A 63 12.56 -4.06 14.13
CA PRO A 63 11.20 -4.21 14.58
C PRO A 63 10.19 -4.18 13.44
N LEU A 64 9.25 -5.12 13.45
CA LEU A 64 8.16 -5.20 12.48
C LEU A 64 6.85 -5.51 13.19
N ILE A 65 5.88 -4.62 13.02
CA ILE A 65 4.51 -4.81 13.49
C ILE A 65 3.61 -4.93 12.28
N LEU A 66 2.77 -5.97 12.27
CA LEU A 66 1.72 -6.17 11.27
C LEU A 66 0.35 -5.99 11.91
N LEU A 67 -0.38 -5.01 11.40
CA LEU A 67 -1.75 -4.70 11.79
C LEU A 67 -2.72 -5.18 10.71
N ALA A 68 -3.66 -6.06 11.08
CA ALA A 68 -4.71 -6.48 10.17
C ALA A 68 -5.94 -6.99 10.94
N THR A 69 -7.11 -6.76 10.36
CA THR A 69 -8.38 -7.39 10.78
C THR A 69 -8.63 -8.67 9.98
N ASP A 70 -9.43 -9.61 10.52
CA ASP A 70 -9.80 -10.83 9.80
C ASP A 70 -10.51 -10.49 8.48
N LYS A 71 -11.33 -9.43 8.51
CA LYS A 71 -11.99 -8.91 7.31
C LYS A 71 -10.98 -8.50 6.23
N GLN A 72 -9.93 -7.76 6.58
CA GLN A 72 -8.91 -7.36 5.61
C GLN A 72 -8.18 -8.58 5.03
N LEU A 73 -7.82 -9.56 5.84
CA LEU A 73 -7.15 -10.79 5.38
C LEU A 73 -8.07 -11.62 4.47
N ALA A 74 -9.35 -11.76 4.84
CA ALA A 74 -10.35 -12.45 4.03
C ALA A 74 -10.64 -11.71 2.71
N ASP A 75 -10.77 -10.38 2.76
CA ASP A 75 -11.01 -9.56 1.57
C ASP A 75 -9.82 -9.61 0.59
N LEU A 76 -8.57 -9.61 1.09
CA LEU A 76 -7.39 -9.85 0.24
C LEU A 76 -7.46 -11.22 -0.46
N SER A 77 -7.79 -12.28 0.28
CA SER A 77 -7.97 -13.62 -0.29
C SER A 77 -9.12 -13.66 -1.29
N ARG A 78 -10.19 -12.90 -1.07
CA ARG A 78 -11.37 -12.89 -1.95
C ARG A 78 -11.14 -12.09 -3.23
N PHE A 79 -10.45 -10.96 -3.14
CA PHE A 79 -10.36 -9.99 -4.22
C PHE A 79 -9.06 -10.06 -5.00
N CYS A 80 -7.94 -10.53 -4.44
CA CYS A 80 -6.64 -10.45 -5.11
C CYS A 80 -6.19 -11.75 -5.81
N ARG A 81 -7.08 -12.74 -5.94
CA ARG A 81 -6.73 -14.10 -6.42
C ARG A 81 -7.60 -14.67 -7.54
N ASN A 82 -8.78 -14.11 -7.76
CA ASN A 82 -9.73 -14.70 -8.69
C ASN A 82 -9.37 -14.32 -10.14
N ASN A 83 -9.06 -15.29 -11.00
CA ASN A 83 -8.64 -15.03 -12.38
C ASN A 83 -9.67 -14.31 -13.26
N LEU A 84 -10.96 -14.36 -12.89
CA LEU A 84 -12.04 -13.73 -13.65
C LEU A 84 -12.28 -12.28 -13.23
N ASP A 85 -12.34 -12.05 -11.92
CA ASP A 85 -12.58 -10.73 -11.34
C ASP A 85 -11.67 -10.53 -10.13
N PHE A 86 -10.57 -9.80 -10.32
CA PHE A 86 -9.62 -9.49 -9.25
C PHE A 86 -9.32 -8.00 -9.14
N SER A 87 -8.82 -7.62 -7.95
CA SER A 87 -8.14 -6.37 -7.69
C SER A 87 -6.65 -6.66 -7.49
N TYR A 88 -5.82 -5.71 -7.88
CA TYR A 88 -4.42 -5.68 -7.47
C TYR A 88 -4.28 -5.38 -5.97
N LEU A 89 -3.20 -5.90 -5.38
CA LEU A 89 -2.68 -5.44 -4.09
C LEU A 89 -1.79 -4.21 -4.33
N SER A 90 -2.25 -3.02 -3.96
CA SER A 90 -1.41 -1.82 -4.03
C SER A 90 -0.66 -1.65 -2.72
N VAL A 91 0.66 -1.51 -2.80
CA VAL A 91 1.52 -1.26 -1.64
C VAL A 91 2.15 0.11 -1.81
N ASP A 92 1.85 0.99 -0.87
CA ASP A 92 2.35 2.35 -0.93
C ASP A 92 3.68 2.51 -0.21
N PRO A 93 4.56 3.40 -0.73
CA PRO A 93 5.81 3.73 -0.09
C PRO A 93 5.57 4.25 1.33
N ALA A 94 6.51 3.90 2.21
CA ALA A 94 6.32 4.15 3.62
C ALA A 94 6.29 5.65 3.95
N PHE A 95 5.39 6.08 4.83
CA PHE A 95 5.47 7.41 5.42
C PHE A 95 6.02 7.36 6.83
N ASN A 96 6.78 8.38 7.20
CA ASN A 96 7.40 8.42 8.52
C ASN A 96 6.39 8.91 9.55
N PHE A 97 6.48 8.34 10.75
CA PHE A 97 5.63 8.59 11.88
C PHE A 97 6.47 8.49 13.15
N GLY A 98 7.03 9.63 13.57
CA GLY A 98 8.14 9.63 14.54
C GLY A 98 9.35 8.90 13.95
N GLU A 99 9.92 7.96 14.71
CA GLU A 99 11.05 7.13 14.29
C GLU A 99 10.64 5.87 13.50
N PHE A 100 9.35 5.69 13.25
CA PHE A 100 8.80 4.54 12.51
C PHE A 100 8.41 4.95 11.09
N SER A 101 8.52 4.00 10.17
CA SER A 101 7.94 4.05 8.84
C SER A 101 6.69 3.19 8.81
N ILE A 102 5.65 3.68 8.15
CA ILE A 102 4.37 2.99 8.00
C ILE A 102 4.13 2.73 6.52
N THR A 103 4.03 1.45 6.16
CA THR A 103 3.72 0.98 4.79
C THR A 103 2.33 0.36 4.82
N PRO A 104 1.29 1.11 4.43
CA PRO A 104 -0.04 0.56 4.26
C PRO A 104 -0.16 -0.17 2.93
N THR A 105 -0.98 -1.21 2.94
CA THR A 105 -1.47 -1.85 1.72
C THR A 105 -2.90 -1.41 1.44
N SER A 106 -3.37 -1.61 0.22
CA SER A 106 -4.75 -1.36 -0.17
C SER A 106 -5.20 -2.28 -1.29
N TYR A 107 -6.52 -2.44 -1.41
CA TYR A 107 -7.16 -3.27 -2.43
C TYR A 107 -8.50 -2.61 -2.81
N ARG A 108 -9.06 -2.98 -3.97
CA ARG A 108 -10.40 -2.56 -4.38
C ARG A 108 -11.43 -3.62 -4.04
N ASN A 109 -12.57 -3.18 -3.53
CA ASN A 109 -13.72 -4.06 -3.38
C ASN A 109 -14.49 -4.10 -4.70
N ILE A 110 -14.33 -5.21 -5.44
CA ILE A 110 -14.91 -5.39 -6.77
C ILE A 110 -16.43 -5.58 -6.78
N PHE A 111 -17.04 -5.96 -5.65
CA PHE A 111 -18.50 -6.09 -5.53
C PHE A 111 -19.21 -4.76 -5.33
N LEU A 112 -18.46 -3.66 -5.15
CA LEU A 112 -19.03 -2.34 -4.90
C LEU A 112 -18.59 -1.38 -5.99
N LYS A 113 -19.46 -0.43 -6.31
CA LYS A 113 -19.14 0.73 -7.14
C LYS A 113 -19.54 2.00 -6.39
N SER A 114 -18.68 3.02 -6.48
CA SER A 114 -19.01 4.36 -6.02
C SER A 114 -20.08 4.96 -6.94
N ARG A 115 -21.17 5.50 -6.39
CA ARG A 115 -22.22 6.14 -7.21
C ARG A 115 -21.71 7.37 -7.95
N ARG A 116 -20.71 8.05 -7.39
CA ARG A 116 -20.14 9.26 -8.01
C ARG A 116 -19.20 8.92 -9.17
N SER A 117 -18.27 8.00 -8.93
CA SER A 117 -17.19 7.70 -9.90
C SER A 117 -17.48 6.50 -10.78
N ASN A 118 -18.48 5.69 -10.41
CA ASN A 118 -18.76 4.36 -10.97
C ASN A 118 -17.57 3.38 -10.90
N LYS A 119 -16.54 3.70 -10.10
CA LYS A 119 -15.34 2.86 -9.92
C LYS A 119 -15.44 2.00 -8.66
N CYS A 120 -14.74 0.87 -8.69
CA CYS A 120 -14.58 0.03 -7.52
C CYS A 120 -13.80 0.78 -6.43
N PRO A 121 -14.36 0.95 -5.24
CA PRO A 121 -13.74 1.73 -4.18
C PRO A 121 -12.50 1.07 -3.60
N VAL A 122 -11.55 1.90 -3.16
CA VAL A 122 -10.33 1.47 -2.47
C VAL A 122 -10.58 1.31 -0.97
N PHE A 123 -10.06 0.21 -0.43
CA PHE A 123 -10.09 -0.15 0.97
C PHE A 123 -8.66 -0.27 1.49
N VAL A 124 -8.46 0.13 2.75
CA VAL A 124 -7.19 -0.03 3.43
C VAL A 124 -7.00 -1.49 3.82
N GLY A 125 -5.88 -2.06 3.41
CA GLY A 125 -5.46 -3.41 3.75
C GLY A 125 -4.64 -3.47 5.05
N PRO A 126 -3.94 -4.59 5.27
CA PRO A 126 -2.93 -4.72 6.32
C PRO A 126 -1.91 -3.57 6.29
N ILE A 127 -1.44 -3.17 7.46
CA ILE A 127 -0.45 -2.10 7.62
C ILE A 127 0.80 -2.67 8.30
N PHE A 128 1.94 -2.35 7.72
CA PHE A 128 3.25 -2.65 8.28
C PHE A 128 3.82 -1.41 8.96
N ILE A 129 4.32 -1.56 10.18
CA ILE A 129 5.08 -0.55 10.90
C ILE A 129 6.49 -1.09 11.13
N HIS A 130 7.49 -0.32 10.72
CA HIS A 130 8.89 -0.73 10.67
C HIS A 130 9.81 0.46 10.88
N HIS A 131 11.13 0.27 10.86
CA HIS A 131 12.11 1.34 11.11
C HIS A 131 12.95 1.75 9.90
N SER A 132 13.03 0.92 8.87
CA SER A 132 13.88 1.21 7.71
C SER A 132 13.25 0.74 6.41
N LYS A 133 13.44 1.53 5.37
CA LYS A 133 12.94 1.28 4.01
C LYS A 133 13.95 0.50 3.18
N THR A 134 14.52 -0.55 3.77
CA THR A 134 15.52 -1.39 3.10
C THR A 134 14.87 -2.65 2.55
N LYS A 135 15.43 -3.22 1.48
CA LYS A 135 14.88 -4.41 0.82
C LYS A 135 14.71 -5.56 1.81
N ASP A 136 15.69 -5.75 2.68
CA ASP A 136 15.76 -6.75 3.76
C ASP A 136 14.72 -6.56 4.87
N VAL A 137 14.18 -5.35 5.05
CA VAL A 137 13.00 -5.13 5.92
C VAL A 137 11.72 -5.46 5.17
N TYR A 138 11.56 -4.96 3.94
CA TYR A 138 10.38 -5.24 3.12
C TYR A 138 10.22 -6.73 2.80
N ALA A 139 11.32 -7.45 2.59
CA ALA A 139 11.32 -8.89 2.34
C ALA A 139 10.70 -9.71 3.47
N GLN A 140 10.63 -9.15 4.69
CA GLN A 140 9.94 -9.80 5.81
C GLN A 140 8.42 -9.61 5.76
N PHE A 141 7.92 -8.56 5.09
CA PHE A 141 6.51 -8.18 5.19
C PHE A 141 5.60 -9.26 4.63
N PHE A 142 5.91 -9.70 3.43
CA PHE A 142 5.02 -10.54 2.65
C PHE A 142 5.02 -11.99 3.11
N PRO A 143 6.16 -12.64 3.46
CA PRO A 143 6.13 -13.96 4.11
C PRO A 143 5.25 -13.99 5.36
N LYS A 144 5.37 -12.95 6.20
CA LYS A 144 4.56 -12.82 7.42
C LYS A 144 3.08 -12.58 7.12
N LEU A 145 2.77 -11.81 6.08
CA LEU A 145 1.40 -11.63 5.60
C LEU A 145 0.82 -12.94 5.05
N LYS A 146 1.60 -13.73 4.31
CA LYS A 146 1.19 -15.05 3.81
C LYS A 146 0.96 -16.05 4.93
N CYS A 147 1.73 -16.02 6.03
CA CYS A 147 1.41 -16.86 7.19
C CYS A 147 0.01 -16.58 7.77
N LEU A 148 -0.48 -15.34 7.65
CA LEU A 148 -1.82 -14.94 8.11
C LEU A 148 -2.91 -15.14 7.05
N ALA A 149 -2.55 -15.04 5.77
CA ALA A 149 -3.43 -15.26 4.64
C ALA A 149 -2.70 -16.11 3.58
N PRO A 150 -2.58 -17.45 3.79
CA PRO A 150 -1.76 -18.34 2.96
C PRO A 150 -2.17 -18.33 1.49
N GLN A 151 -3.42 -17.99 1.23
CA GLN A 151 -3.93 -17.93 -0.12
C GLN A 151 -3.25 -16.85 -0.98
N LEU A 152 -2.63 -15.83 -0.36
CA LEU A 152 -1.87 -14.80 -1.07
C LEU A 152 -0.64 -15.34 -1.80
N GLU A 153 -0.23 -16.60 -1.61
CA GLU A 153 0.77 -17.23 -2.48
C GLU A 153 0.37 -17.17 -3.97
N GLN A 154 -0.94 -17.17 -4.24
CA GLN A 154 -1.51 -17.07 -5.58
C GLN A 154 -1.92 -15.64 -5.94
N LEU A 155 -1.23 -14.63 -5.40
CA LEU A 155 -1.48 -13.23 -5.75
C LEU A 155 -1.30 -13.05 -7.26
N LEU A 156 -2.31 -12.48 -7.92
CA LEU A 156 -2.27 -12.30 -9.38
C LEU A 156 -1.54 -11.02 -9.78
N VAL A 157 -1.74 -9.95 -9.03
CA VAL A 157 -1.23 -8.62 -9.36
C VAL A 157 -0.91 -7.83 -8.11
N PHE A 158 0.23 -7.14 -8.13
CA PHE A 158 0.54 -6.09 -7.18
C PHE A 158 0.95 -4.80 -7.91
N GLY A 159 0.88 -3.68 -7.22
CA GLY A 159 1.40 -2.43 -7.73
C GLY A 159 2.06 -1.56 -6.68
N ALA A 160 3.05 -0.78 -7.11
CA ALA A 160 3.84 0.10 -6.26
C ALA A 160 4.17 1.42 -6.98
N ASP A 161 4.71 2.39 -6.23
CA ASP A 161 5.11 3.72 -6.74
C ASP A 161 6.42 3.71 -7.56
N GLY A 162 7.23 2.66 -7.40
CA GLY A 162 8.53 2.48 -8.04
C GLY A 162 9.74 2.61 -7.11
N GLU A 163 9.54 2.58 -5.77
CA GLU A 163 10.64 2.36 -4.81
C GLU A 163 11.27 0.98 -5.04
N SER A 164 12.53 0.93 -5.49
CA SER A 164 13.21 -0.32 -5.87
C SER A 164 13.25 -1.35 -4.74
N ALA A 165 13.61 -0.94 -3.52
CA ALA A 165 13.69 -1.86 -2.39
C ALA A 165 12.35 -2.56 -2.08
N LEU A 166 11.23 -1.83 -2.22
CA LEU A 166 9.89 -2.38 -2.02
C LEU A 166 9.45 -3.25 -3.19
N SER A 167 9.71 -2.79 -4.41
CA SER A 167 9.36 -3.48 -5.66
C SER A 167 10.09 -4.82 -5.78
N ASP A 168 11.37 -4.86 -5.43
CA ASP A 168 12.18 -6.06 -5.43
C ASP A 168 11.68 -7.06 -4.38
N ALA A 169 11.39 -6.59 -3.16
CA ALA A 169 10.85 -7.46 -2.11
C ALA A 169 9.48 -8.04 -2.44
N LEU A 170 8.62 -7.27 -3.13
CA LEU A 170 7.34 -7.74 -3.66
C LEU A 170 7.55 -8.79 -4.75
N SER A 171 8.44 -8.54 -5.69
CA SER A 171 8.73 -9.45 -6.80
C SER A 171 9.32 -10.77 -6.30
N ASP A 172 10.25 -10.72 -5.35
CA ASP A 172 10.84 -11.89 -4.70
C ASP A 172 9.76 -12.70 -3.94
N SER A 173 8.78 -12.01 -3.34
CA SER A 173 7.72 -12.64 -2.55
C SER A 173 6.58 -13.17 -3.42
N PHE A 174 6.32 -12.59 -4.59
CA PHE A 174 5.22 -12.95 -5.48
C PHE A 174 5.71 -13.07 -6.93
N PRO A 175 6.59 -14.04 -7.23
CA PRO A 175 7.25 -14.13 -8.54
C PRO A 175 6.29 -14.42 -9.70
N GLY A 176 5.12 -15.03 -9.42
CA GLY A 176 4.07 -15.28 -10.42
C GLY A 176 3.11 -14.11 -10.64
N ALA A 177 3.18 -13.06 -9.83
CA ALA A 177 2.26 -11.92 -9.90
C ALA A 177 2.71 -10.91 -10.96
N THR A 178 1.76 -10.31 -11.65
CA THR A 178 2.04 -9.18 -12.54
C THR A 178 2.31 -7.93 -11.70
N HIS A 179 3.44 -7.27 -11.97
CA HIS A 179 3.84 -6.05 -11.28
C HIS A 179 3.38 -4.82 -12.07
N LEU A 180 2.68 -3.91 -11.39
CA LEU A 180 2.30 -2.60 -11.93
C LEU A 180 3.09 -1.46 -11.30
N ARG A 181 3.61 -0.56 -12.12
CA ARG A 181 4.23 0.68 -11.65
C ARG A 181 3.30 1.88 -11.82
N CYS A 182 3.26 2.74 -10.81
CA CYS A 182 2.44 3.95 -10.82
C CYS A 182 2.84 4.94 -11.94
N PHE A 183 1.87 5.29 -12.78
CA PHE A 183 2.03 6.25 -13.86
C PHE A 183 2.32 7.67 -13.37
N LEU A 184 1.70 8.10 -12.26
CA LEU A 184 1.93 9.45 -11.73
C LEU A 184 3.39 9.62 -11.26
N HIS A 185 3.93 8.62 -10.58
CA HIS A 185 5.31 8.67 -10.11
C HIS A 185 6.31 8.59 -11.25
N PHE A 186 6.04 7.75 -12.25
CA PHE A 186 6.89 7.70 -13.44
C PHE A 186 6.85 9.01 -14.23
N ARG A 187 5.68 9.64 -14.36
CA ARG A 187 5.52 10.97 -14.97
C ARG A 187 6.36 12.02 -14.26
N LYS A 188 6.32 12.07 -12.92
CA LYS A 188 7.17 12.98 -12.12
C LYS A 188 8.66 12.72 -12.34
N ASN A 189 9.08 11.46 -12.50
CA ASN A 189 10.46 11.11 -12.81
C ASN A 189 10.89 11.64 -14.18
N ILE A 190 10.02 11.53 -15.19
CA ILE A 190 10.23 12.11 -16.52
C ILE A 190 10.35 13.63 -16.44
N GLU A 191 9.39 14.31 -15.81
CA GLU A 191 9.39 15.78 -15.66
C GLU A 191 10.67 16.25 -14.94
N THR A 192 11.07 15.59 -13.86
CA THR A 192 12.32 15.89 -13.13
C THR A 192 13.56 15.72 -14.02
N LYS A 193 13.58 14.67 -14.85
CA LYS A 193 14.68 14.41 -15.77
C LYS A 193 14.76 15.44 -16.89
N LEU A 194 13.61 15.85 -17.44
CA LEU A 194 13.52 16.91 -18.44
C LEU A 194 14.02 18.25 -17.89
N VAL A 195 13.65 18.61 -16.66
CA VAL A 195 14.18 19.79 -15.97
C VAL A 195 15.70 19.71 -15.82
N THR A 196 16.23 18.54 -15.44
CA THR A 196 17.69 18.32 -15.32
C THR A 196 18.42 18.51 -16.66
N HIS A 197 17.73 18.29 -17.78
CA HIS A 197 18.25 18.51 -19.13
C HIS A 197 17.93 19.90 -19.70
N GLY A 198 17.40 20.82 -18.88
CA GLY A 198 17.12 22.19 -19.30
C GLY A 198 15.88 22.35 -20.20
N VAL A 199 15.06 21.31 -20.33
CA VAL A 199 13.83 21.34 -21.14
C VAL A 199 12.73 22.07 -20.35
N LYS A 200 12.20 23.15 -20.93
CA LYS A 200 11.12 23.96 -20.32
C LYS A 200 9.72 23.48 -20.66
N ASP A 201 9.50 23.06 -21.90
CA ASP A 201 8.20 22.53 -22.35
C ASP A 201 8.24 21.00 -22.35
N HIS A 202 7.50 20.40 -21.41
CA HIS A 202 7.44 18.94 -21.26
C HIS A 202 6.31 18.32 -22.06
N LYS A 203 5.36 19.12 -22.59
CA LYS A 203 4.07 18.63 -23.08
C LYS A 203 4.24 17.51 -24.11
N GLN A 204 5.02 17.75 -25.16
CA GLN A 204 5.20 16.77 -26.23
C GLN A 204 5.85 15.47 -25.75
N TYR A 205 6.87 15.54 -24.89
CA TYR A 205 7.50 14.34 -24.30
C TYR A 205 6.50 13.50 -23.50
N ILE A 206 5.64 14.17 -22.73
CA ILE A 206 4.63 13.49 -21.93
C ILE A 206 3.56 12.86 -22.82
N GLU A 207 3.10 13.56 -23.85
CA GLU A 207 2.10 13.06 -24.79
C GLU A 207 2.63 11.87 -25.61
N GLU A 208 3.88 11.92 -26.07
CA GLU A 208 4.52 10.81 -26.79
C GLU A 208 4.71 9.56 -25.94
N ILE A 209 4.99 9.71 -24.63
CA ILE A 209 5.20 8.58 -23.74
C ILE A 209 3.87 8.00 -23.24
N PHE A 210 2.96 8.87 -22.82
CA PHE A 210 1.74 8.48 -22.11
C PHE A 210 0.49 8.50 -22.99
N GLY A 211 0.57 8.94 -24.23
CA GLY A 211 -0.57 9.19 -25.10
C GLY A 211 -1.31 10.48 -24.74
N LYS A 212 -2.16 10.96 -25.65
CA LYS A 212 -2.96 12.17 -25.46
C LYS A 212 -4.39 11.98 -25.94
N GLN A 213 -5.32 12.60 -25.22
CA GLN A 213 -6.71 12.69 -25.62
C GLN A 213 -6.92 13.98 -26.42
N GLU A 214 -7.35 13.86 -27.67
CA GLU A 214 -7.72 14.97 -28.55
C GLU A 214 -9.21 14.86 -28.89
N GLY A 215 -10.05 15.61 -28.17
CA GLY A 215 -11.50 15.52 -28.33
C GLY A 215 -12.00 14.10 -28.07
N ALA A 216 -12.61 13.47 -29.08
CA ALA A 216 -13.10 12.10 -29.01
C ALA A 216 -12.05 11.03 -29.35
N THR A 217 -10.91 11.43 -29.93
CA THR A 217 -9.84 10.50 -30.35
C THR A 217 -8.72 10.43 -29.31
N TYR A 218 -8.18 9.23 -29.12
CA TYR A 218 -7.02 9.00 -28.28
C TYR A 218 -5.82 8.65 -29.15
N GLU A 219 -4.75 9.43 -29.07
CA GLU A 219 -3.47 9.13 -29.70
C GLU A 219 -2.62 8.30 -28.74
N MET A 220 -2.20 7.13 -29.18
CA MET A 220 -1.44 6.17 -28.38
C MET A 220 -0.02 6.68 -28.14
N GLY A 221 0.45 6.57 -26.90
CA GLY A 221 1.85 6.80 -26.57
C GLY A 221 2.67 5.51 -26.54
N LEU A 222 3.96 5.66 -26.24
CA LEU A 222 4.90 4.55 -26.04
C LEU A 222 4.36 3.46 -25.09
N LEU A 223 3.76 3.88 -23.96
CA LEU A 223 3.23 2.96 -22.94
C LEU A 223 1.89 2.30 -23.30
N ASP A 224 1.30 2.66 -24.45
CA ASP A 224 0.07 2.07 -24.96
C ASP A 224 0.32 0.95 -25.98
N THR A 225 1.59 0.66 -26.28
CA THR A 225 1.98 -0.45 -27.17
C THR A 225 1.58 -1.82 -26.59
N THR A 226 1.44 -2.83 -27.44
CA THR A 226 0.98 -4.17 -26.99
C THR A 226 2.01 -5.27 -27.23
N SER A 227 3.08 -4.98 -27.97
CA SER A 227 4.21 -5.89 -28.21
C SER A 227 5.55 -5.18 -27.99
N GLU A 228 6.58 -5.98 -27.69
CA GLU A 228 7.98 -5.56 -27.56
C GLU A 228 8.47 -4.89 -28.85
N ASP A 229 8.25 -5.51 -30.02
CA ASP A 229 8.64 -4.93 -31.33
C ASP A 229 8.04 -3.54 -31.57
N MET A 230 6.78 -3.33 -31.19
CA MET A 230 6.11 -2.03 -31.34
C MET A 230 6.65 -1.02 -30.33
N PHE A 231 6.94 -1.46 -29.11
CA PHE A 231 7.55 -0.62 -28.08
C PHE A 231 8.93 -0.13 -28.54
N ASP A 232 9.78 -1.04 -29.01
CA ASP A 232 11.12 -0.72 -29.51
C ASP A 232 11.10 0.21 -30.72
N ALA A 233 10.21 -0.06 -31.69
CA ALA A 233 10.04 0.79 -32.86
C ALA A 233 9.61 2.22 -32.47
N VAL A 234 8.64 2.34 -31.56
CA VAL A 234 8.18 3.66 -31.07
C VAL A 234 9.30 4.33 -30.28
N LEU A 235 9.98 3.63 -29.36
CA LEU A 235 11.06 4.21 -28.56
C LEU A 235 12.23 4.68 -29.45
N ALA A 236 12.60 3.92 -30.48
CA ALA A 236 13.61 4.32 -31.46
C ALA A 236 13.17 5.57 -32.23
N SER A 237 11.90 5.65 -32.63
CA SER A 237 11.36 6.80 -33.36
C SER A 237 11.42 8.13 -32.59
N LEU A 238 11.49 8.07 -31.25
CA LEU A 238 11.58 9.26 -30.38
C LEU A 238 12.99 9.87 -30.32
N GLN A 239 14.03 9.17 -30.78
CA GLN A 239 15.42 9.65 -30.70
C GLN A 239 15.61 11.02 -31.38
N GLU A 240 15.22 11.09 -32.65
CA GLU A 240 15.35 12.27 -33.50
C GLU A 240 14.49 13.46 -32.99
N PRO A 241 13.18 13.30 -32.72
CA PRO A 241 12.36 14.33 -32.08
C PRO A 241 12.94 14.86 -30.77
N CYS A 242 13.41 13.99 -29.88
CA CYS A 242 14.03 14.41 -28.62
C CYS A 242 15.34 15.18 -28.86
N ALA A 243 16.19 14.73 -29.78
CA ALA A 243 17.46 15.38 -30.08
C ALA A 243 17.27 16.80 -30.63
N ARG A 244 16.31 16.96 -31.55
CA ARG A 244 15.93 18.27 -32.09
C ARG A 244 15.42 19.22 -31.00
N ARG A 245 14.56 18.75 -30.09
CA ARG A 245 14.03 19.57 -28.98
C ARG A 245 15.10 19.97 -27.97
N GLU A 246 16.10 19.13 -27.74
CA GLU A 246 17.26 19.43 -26.89
C GLU A 246 18.28 20.36 -27.57
N GLN A 247 18.08 20.72 -28.85
CA GLN A 247 18.99 21.58 -29.63
C GLN A 247 20.42 21.03 -29.69
N LYS A 248 20.57 19.70 -29.78
CA LYS A 248 21.89 19.06 -29.81
C LYS A 248 22.40 18.88 -31.24
N GLU A 249 23.58 19.43 -31.49
CA GLU A 249 24.27 19.36 -32.80
C GLU A 249 24.66 17.93 -33.22
N CYS A 250 24.85 17.02 -32.24
CA CYS A 250 25.27 15.63 -32.47
C CYS A 250 24.11 14.66 -32.79
N GLY A 251 22.85 15.11 -32.79
CA GLY A 251 21.69 14.24 -33.01
C GLY A 251 21.39 13.23 -31.88
N THR A 252 22.18 13.24 -30.80
CA THR A 252 22.01 12.31 -29.65
C THR A 252 21.30 12.99 -28.46
N SER A 253 20.06 12.60 -28.16
CA SER A 253 19.30 13.11 -27.00
C SER A 253 19.76 12.47 -25.68
N SER A 254 20.01 13.30 -24.67
CA SER A 254 20.29 12.80 -23.31
C SER A 254 19.06 12.20 -22.66
N PHE A 255 17.88 12.77 -22.91
CA PHE A 255 16.62 12.24 -22.40
C PHE A 255 16.28 10.88 -23.03
N HIS A 256 16.44 10.74 -24.35
CA HIS A 256 16.22 9.47 -25.05
C HIS A 256 17.16 8.38 -24.52
N ASN A 257 18.45 8.67 -24.35
CA ASN A 257 19.38 7.75 -23.71
C ASN A 257 18.93 7.35 -22.29
N TRP A 258 18.36 8.28 -21.52
CA TRP A 258 17.80 7.94 -20.20
C TRP A 258 16.56 7.04 -20.29
N MET A 259 15.72 7.22 -21.32
CA MET A 259 14.58 6.34 -21.59
C MET A 259 15.02 4.92 -21.95
N LEU A 260 16.09 4.76 -22.74
CA LEU A 260 16.65 3.44 -23.09
C LEU A 260 17.03 2.62 -21.84
N HIS A 261 17.66 3.24 -20.84
CA HIS A 261 17.98 2.58 -19.56
C HIS A 261 16.75 2.20 -18.72
N ARG A 262 15.55 2.56 -19.18
CA ARG A 262 14.26 2.29 -18.52
C ARG A 262 13.28 1.55 -19.41
N ALA A 263 13.68 1.16 -20.62
CA ALA A 263 12.87 0.40 -21.58
C ALA A 263 12.27 -0.83 -20.91
N GLN A 264 13.13 -1.74 -20.43
CA GLN A 264 12.73 -2.95 -19.73
C GLN A 264 11.72 -2.70 -18.60
N MET A 265 11.96 -1.69 -17.76
CA MET A 265 11.04 -1.34 -16.66
C MET A 265 9.66 -0.89 -17.17
N MET A 266 9.61 -0.09 -18.23
CA MET A 266 8.36 0.35 -18.85
C MET A 266 7.61 -0.82 -19.47
N GLU A 267 8.33 -1.71 -20.16
CA GLU A 267 7.76 -2.90 -20.80
C GLU A 267 7.20 -3.88 -19.79
N GLU A 268 7.98 -4.22 -18.76
CA GLU A 268 7.63 -5.23 -17.77
C GLU A 268 6.52 -4.75 -16.80
N PHE A 269 6.43 -3.45 -16.51
CA PHE A 269 5.58 -2.96 -15.41
C PHE A 269 4.56 -1.88 -15.77
N MET A 270 4.57 -1.34 -17.01
CA MET A 270 3.70 -0.22 -17.39
C MET A 270 2.98 -0.41 -18.72
N ASN A 271 3.47 -1.27 -19.60
CA ASN A 271 2.96 -1.40 -20.96
C ASN A 271 1.49 -1.84 -21.01
N ALA A 272 0.77 -1.58 -22.11
CA ALA A 272 -0.64 -1.92 -22.23
C ALA A 272 -0.89 -3.43 -22.07
N SER A 273 -0.01 -4.27 -22.62
CA SER A 273 -0.09 -5.73 -22.46
C SER A 273 -0.07 -6.16 -20.98
N VAL A 274 0.83 -5.58 -20.19
CA VAL A 274 0.94 -5.81 -18.74
C VAL A 274 -0.30 -5.32 -18.02
N ARG A 275 -0.79 -4.13 -18.36
CA ARG A 275 -1.99 -3.54 -17.76
C ARG A 275 -3.26 -4.34 -18.08
N THR A 276 -3.39 -4.86 -19.30
CA THR A 276 -4.48 -5.75 -19.70
C THR A 276 -4.40 -7.08 -18.95
N LYS A 277 -3.20 -7.69 -18.86
CA LYS A 277 -2.96 -8.89 -18.04
C LYS A 277 -3.33 -8.65 -16.57
N ALA A 278 -3.14 -7.43 -16.10
CA ALA A 278 -3.49 -7.01 -14.75
C ALA A 278 -4.97 -6.63 -14.54
N GLY A 279 -5.85 -6.89 -15.51
CA GLY A 279 -7.28 -6.69 -15.36
C GLY A 279 -7.72 -5.22 -15.41
N LEU A 280 -6.91 -4.32 -15.97
CA LEU A 280 -7.24 -2.90 -16.09
C LEU A 280 -8.16 -2.59 -17.29
N GLY A 281 -8.76 -3.60 -17.91
CA GLY A 281 -9.71 -3.46 -19.02
C GLY A 281 -9.07 -3.49 -20.40
N TYR A 282 -9.89 -3.18 -21.41
CA TYR A 282 -9.50 -3.12 -22.82
C TYR A 282 -10.28 -1.99 -23.54
N PRO A 283 -9.63 -0.88 -23.95
CA PRO A 283 -8.22 -0.56 -23.71
C PRO A 283 -7.90 -0.43 -22.21
N PRO A 284 -6.69 -0.80 -21.77
CA PRO A 284 -6.38 -0.85 -20.36
C PRO A 284 -6.21 0.55 -19.75
N ASP A 285 -6.83 0.76 -18.59
CA ASP A 285 -6.64 1.96 -17.76
C ASP A 285 -5.18 2.07 -17.28
N LYS A 286 -4.75 3.30 -16.98
CA LYS A 286 -3.45 3.57 -16.35
C LYS A 286 -3.50 3.22 -14.86
N PHE A 287 -2.42 2.65 -14.33
CA PHE A 287 -2.32 2.32 -12.91
C PHE A 287 -1.85 3.54 -12.09
N TYR A 288 -2.57 3.84 -11.00
CA TYR A 288 -2.26 4.95 -10.10
C TYR A 288 -2.36 4.52 -8.63
N THR A 289 -1.40 4.97 -7.82
CA THR A 289 -1.39 4.84 -6.35
C THR A 289 -2.07 6.02 -5.65
N ASN A 290 -2.77 6.91 -6.38
CA ASN A 290 -3.33 8.14 -5.79
C ASN A 290 -4.37 7.86 -4.69
N ASP A 291 -5.19 6.82 -4.85
CA ASP A 291 -6.24 6.47 -3.89
C ASP A 291 -5.63 5.99 -2.56
N SER A 292 -4.51 5.27 -2.64
CA SER A 292 -3.74 4.83 -1.49
C SER A 292 -2.90 5.99 -0.91
N GLU A 293 -2.33 6.87 -1.73
CA GLU A 293 -1.65 8.10 -1.27
C GLU A 293 -2.60 9.04 -0.53
N ASN A 294 -3.84 9.18 -1.00
CA ASN A 294 -4.88 9.96 -0.32
C ASN A 294 -5.22 9.35 1.04
N THR A 295 -5.26 8.01 1.13
CA THR A 295 -5.38 7.31 2.41
C THR A 295 -4.20 7.68 3.31
N ASN A 296 -2.97 7.69 2.80
CA ASN A 296 -1.79 8.05 3.60
C ASN A 296 -1.82 9.51 4.04
N ARG A 297 -2.21 10.41 3.15
CA ARG A 297 -2.38 11.84 3.48
C ARG A 297 -3.41 12.01 4.58
N LEU A 298 -4.48 11.22 4.58
CA LEU A 298 -5.44 11.22 5.68
C LEU A 298 -4.84 10.67 6.98
N LEU A 299 -4.12 9.54 6.90
CA LEU A 299 -3.42 8.96 8.06
C LEU A 299 -2.47 10.00 8.70
N ARG A 300 -1.83 10.84 7.87
CA ARG A 300 -1.01 11.99 8.31
C ARG A 300 -1.85 13.15 8.87
N HIS A 301 -2.83 13.64 8.11
CA HIS A 301 -3.56 14.87 8.41
C HIS A 301 -4.46 14.77 9.64
N LYS A 302 -5.12 13.62 9.87
CA LYS A 302 -6.06 13.46 11.01
C LYS A 302 -5.38 13.46 12.38
N ARG A 303 -4.04 13.42 12.47
CA ARG A 303 -3.30 13.55 13.73
C ARG A 303 -2.75 14.97 13.98
N GLY A 304 -2.82 15.83 12.96
CA GLY A 304 -2.20 17.15 12.96
C GLY A 304 -0.70 17.06 12.72
N GLU A 305 -0.14 18.02 11.98
CA GLU A 305 1.30 18.25 11.78
C GLU A 305 1.99 18.71 13.08
N ARG A 306 1.65 18.12 14.23
CA ARG A 306 2.46 18.30 15.43
C ARG A 306 3.64 17.37 15.28
N GLU A 307 4.83 17.93 15.12
CA GLU A 307 6.08 17.21 15.31
C GLU A 307 5.97 16.38 16.59
N LEU A 308 6.08 15.06 16.43
CA LEU A 308 5.89 14.12 17.51
C LEU A 308 7.19 13.96 18.26
N GLU A 309 7.51 14.95 19.09
CA GLU A 309 8.56 14.83 20.11
C GLU A 309 8.11 13.97 21.31
N ASN A 310 6.84 13.53 21.34
CA ASN A 310 6.22 12.92 22.51
C ASN A 310 5.99 11.40 22.42
N GLN A 311 6.12 10.75 23.58
CA GLN A 311 6.18 9.30 23.83
C GLN A 311 4.82 8.59 23.63
N GLY A 312 4.81 7.30 23.26
CA GLY A 312 3.58 6.48 23.16
C GLY A 312 2.89 6.53 21.79
N VAL A 313 3.64 6.95 20.77
CA VAL A 313 3.22 7.23 19.41
C VAL A 313 2.57 6.02 18.75
N LEU A 314 3.17 4.83 18.92
CA LEU A 314 2.63 3.59 18.35
C LEU A 314 1.30 3.16 18.97
N SER A 315 1.20 3.15 20.31
CA SER A 315 -0.04 2.76 20.99
C SER A 315 -1.19 3.70 20.64
N GLU A 316 -0.91 5.00 20.50
CA GLU A 316 -1.87 6.00 20.05
C GLU A 316 -2.27 5.80 18.59
N PHE A 317 -1.32 5.53 17.69
CA PHE A 317 -1.60 5.26 16.28
C PHE A 317 -2.53 4.07 16.12
N VAL A 318 -2.22 2.94 16.76
CA VAL A 318 -3.08 1.75 16.68
C VAL A 318 -4.44 2.04 17.31
N ALA A 319 -4.49 2.90 18.33
CA ALA A 319 -5.75 3.27 18.99
C ALA A 319 -6.64 4.08 18.09
N TRP A 320 -6.05 5.10 17.50
CA TRP A 320 -6.68 5.97 16.55
C TRP A 320 -7.11 5.19 15.30
N TYR A 321 -6.27 4.32 14.76
CA TYR A 321 -6.56 3.55 13.54
C TYR A 321 -7.73 2.59 13.76
N ARG A 322 -7.76 1.86 14.88
CA ARG A 322 -8.90 0.98 15.22
C ARG A 322 -10.18 1.78 15.53
N LYS A 323 -10.04 2.94 16.19
CA LYS A 323 -11.17 3.84 16.50
C LYS A 323 -11.70 4.57 15.27
N GLN A 324 -10.98 4.55 14.14
CA GLN A 324 -11.61 4.90 12.88
C GLN A 324 -12.73 3.88 12.68
N LYS A 325 -13.96 4.29 12.97
CA LYS A 325 -15.15 3.65 12.44
C LYS A 325 -15.01 3.82 10.92
N PHE A 326 -14.34 2.88 10.26
CA PHE A 326 -14.69 2.54 8.89
C PHE A 326 -16.16 2.17 9.01
N PRO A 327 -17.09 3.02 8.53
CA PRO A 327 -18.49 2.77 8.76
C PRO A 327 -18.77 1.35 8.29
N THR A 328 -19.33 0.52 9.17
CA THR A 328 -19.76 -0.83 8.82
C THR A 328 -20.80 -0.81 7.70
N SER A 329 -21.33 0.36 7.35
CA SER A 329 -21.95 0.64 6.06
C SER A 329 -20.88 0.86 4.98
N LEU A 330 -20.64 -0.16 4.16
CA LEU A 330 -20.22 -0.10 2.75
C LEU A 330 -19.87 1.31 2.24
N THR A 331 -18.74 1.86 2.67
CA THR A 331 -18.13 3.09 2.17
C THR A 331 -16.63 2.90 2.37
N SER A 332 -15.94 2.31 1.40
CA SER A 332 -15.00 3.04 0.54
C SER A 332 -14.29 4.18 1.27
N VAL A 333 -12.97 4.23 1.17
CA VAL A 333 -12.24 5.49 1.30
C VAL A 333 -12.59 6.37 0.09
N ALA A 334 -13.86 6.72 -0.05
CA ALA A 334 -14.31 7.75 -0.95
C ALA A 334 -14.07 9.05 -0.22
N SER A 335 -12.97 9.72 -0.57
CA SER A 335 -12.77 11.15 -0.37
C SER A 335 -13.31 11.67 0.96
N LEU A 336 -12.60 11.44 2.06
CA LEU A 336 -12.96 12.05 3.34
C LEU A 336 -13.01 13.57 3.17
N GLY A 337 -14.23 14.09 3.18
CA GLY A 337 -14.51 15.50 3.02
C GLY A 337 -13.77 16.32 4.06
N ILE A 338 -13.10 17.37 3.60
CA ILE A 338 -12.50 18.40 4.43
C ILE A 338 -13.62 19.01 5.28
N ASN A 339 -13.69 18.67 6.56
CA ASN A 339 -14.44 19.48 7.53
C ASN A 339 -13.43 20.34 8.30
N ALA A 340 -12.98 21.41 7.64
CA ALA A 340 -12.12 22.45 8.21
C ALA A 340 -12.93 23.37 9.16
N LYS A 341 -13.50 22.78 10.21
CA LYS A 341 -14.18 23.50 11.31
C LYS A 341 -13.75 22.91 12.65
N ALA A 342 -12.44 22.89 12.91
CA ALA A 342 -11.91 22.72 14.26
C ALA A 342 -10.48 23.27 14.38
N SER A 343 -10.23 24.49 13.89
CA SER A 343 -9.04 25.25 14.29
C SER A 343 -9.17 26.71 13.84
N GLY A 344 -9.26 27.61 14.82
CA GLY A 344 -8.71 28.97 14.75
C GLY A 344 -9.29 29.96 13.73
N SER A 345 -9.76 31.08 14.25
CA SER A 345 -10.18 32.31 13.59
C SER A 345 -9.30 32.80 12.41
N LYS A 346 -9.96 33.29 11.35
CA LYS A 346 -9.75 34.65 10.79
C LYS A 346 -10.89 35.01 9.82
N GLN A 347 -11.31 36.26 9.91
CA GLN A 347 -12.45 36.89 9.22
C GLN A 347 -12.22 37.04 7.71
N GLY A 348 -13.34 37.10 6.97
CA GLY A 348 -13.43 37.85 5.70
C GLY A 348 -13.12 37.07 4.44
N THR A 349 -14.09 36.29 3.94
CA THR A 349 -14.41 36.14 2.50
C THR A 349 -15.58 35.14 2.35
N ALA A 350 -16.55 35.48 1.51
CA ALA A 350 -17.77 34.71 1.31
C ALA A 350 -17.47 33.27 0.85
N LYS A 351 -17.72 32.30 1.74
CA LYS A 351 -17.58 30.86 1.46
C LYS A 351 -18.78 30.36 0.66
N ARG A 352 -18.54 30.02 -0.61
CA ARG A 352 -19.44 29.18 -1.42
C ARG A 352 -19.47 27.78 -0.80
N GLN A 353 -20.58 27.41 -0.16
CA GLN A 353 -20.80 26.05 0.34
C GLN A 353 -20.82 25.07 -0.84
N ARG A 354 -19.77 24.25 -0.99
CA ARG A 354 -19.90 22.99 -1.74
C ARG A 354 -20.55 21.99 -0.79
N ASN A 355 -21.80 21.63 -1.08
CA ASN A 355 -22.44 20.45 -0.48
C ASN A 355 -21.60 19.22 -0.81
N SER A 356 -20.88 18.68 0.17
CA SER A 356 -20.31 17.33 0.08
C SER A 356 -21.46 16.34 0.25
N LYS A 357 -22.05 15.88 -0.84
CA LYS A 357 -22.85 14.65 -0.82
C LYS A 357 -21.89 13.50 -0.53
N ASP A 358 -22.15 12.75 0.54
CA ASP A 358 -21.42 11.54 0.87
C ASP A 358 -21.48 10.56 -0.33
N ASP A 359 -20.35 9.94 -0.67
CA ASP A 359 -20.29 9.00 -1.78
C ASP A 359 -20.93 7.68 -1.35
N VAL A 360 -22.12 7.40 -1.87
CA VAL A 360 -22.89 6.19 -1.54
C VAL A 360 -22.39 5.04 -2.42
N LEU A 361 -22.06 3.90 -1.82
CA LEU A 361 -21.73 2.68 -2.56
C LEU A 361 -22.97 1.92 -2.98
N GLN A 362 -22.88 1.26 -4.13
CA GLN A 362 -23.89 0.34 -4.64
C GLN A 362 -23.25 -0.99 -5.03
N TYR A 363 -24.03 -2.07 -5.05
CA TYR A 363 -23.55 -3.36 -5.55
C TYR A 363 -23.23 -3.27 -7.05
N ASN A 364 -22.18 -3.99 -7.43
CA ASN A 364 -21.77 -4.12 -8.82
C ASN A 364 -22.61 -5.21 -9.51
N SER A 365 -23.76 -4.80 -10.07
CA SER A 365 -24.75 -5.71 -10.66
C SER A 365 -24.19 -6.61 -11.78
N SER A 366 -23.24 -6.14 -12.58
CA SER A 366 -22.63 -6.92 -13.66
C SER A 366 -21.87 -8.16 -13.17
N LEU A 367 -21.34 -8.10 -11.94
CA LEU A 367 -20.66 -9.22 -11.30
C LEU A 367 -21.65 -10.21 -10.66
N VAL A 368 -22.81 -9.73 -10.23
CA VAL A 368 -23.87 -10.56 -9.65
C VAL A 368 -24.51 -11.44 -10.73
N GLU A 369 -24.80 -10.86 -11.91
CA GLU A 369 -25.35 -11.60 -13.05
C GLU A 369 -24.39 -12.68 -13.59
N SER A 370 -23.08 -12.44 -13.50
CA SER A 370 -22.06 -13.43 -13.92
C SER A 370 -21.99 -14.64 -12.99
N ILE A 371 -22.28 -14.45 -11.69
CA ILE A 371 -22.37 -15.52 -10.69
C ILE A 371 -23.69 -16.28 -10.82
N GLU A 372 -24.80 -15.58 -11.12
CA GLU A 372 -26.12 -16.20 -11.29
C GLU A 372 -26.24 -17.01 -12.59
N ASN A 373 -25.60 -16.57 -13.67
CA ASN A 373 -25.62 -17.29 -14.95
C ASN A 373 -24.60 -18.46 -15.02
N GLY A 374 -23.65 -18.54 -14.09
CA GLY A 374 -22.63 -19.59 -14.02
C GLY A 374 -22.95 -20.75 -13.07
N GLY A 375 -24.08 -20.71 -12.37
CA GLY A 375 -24.40 -21.60 -11.25
C GLY A 375 -25.71 -22.35 -11.38
N ASN A 376 -25.84 -23.25 -12.36
CA ASN A 376 -26.82 -24.33 -12.24
C ASN A 376 -26.26 -25.44 -11.33
N GLN A 377 -26.99 -25.70 -10.25
CA GLN A 377 -26.68 -26.57 -9.10
C GLN A 377 -25.70 -25.99 -8.07
N VAL A 378 -26.21 -25.29 -7.05
CA VAL A 378 -26.42 -25.85 -5.71
C VAL A 378 -27.37 -24.93 -4.95
N GLU A 379 -28.37 -25.57 -4.37
CA GLU A 379 -29.52 -25.08 -3.65
C GLU A 379 -29.18 -24.17 -2.45
N THR A 380 -30.05 -23.19 -2.26
CA THR A 380 -30.13 -22.22 -1.16
C THR A 380 -29.97 -22.81 0.24
N ARG A 381 -28.89 -22.46 0.97
CA ARG A 381 -28.88 -22.48 2.44
C ARG A 381 -27.75 -21.67 3.07
N TRP A 382 -27.99 -20.39 3.42
CA TRP A 382 -27.17 -19.70 4.44
C TRP A 382 -28.03 -18.86 5.36
N LYS A 383 -28.77 -19.53 6.26
CA LYS A 383 -29.10 -18.98 7.58
C LYS A 383 -27.96 -19.36 8.53
N THR A 384 -27.43 -18.36 9.20
CA THR A 384 -26.81 -18.37 10.54
C THR A 384 -26.03 -19.62 10.92
N THR A 385 -24.69 -19.54 10.98
CA THR A 385 -23.81 -20.05 12.06
C THR A 385 -22.34 -19.85 11.63
N GLN A 386 -21.59 -19.03 12.36
CA GLN A 386 -20.13 -19.18 12.47
C GLN A 386 -19.75 -19.15 13.95
N GLN A 387 -19.80 -20.31 14.59
CA GLN A 387 -18.81 -20.66 15.60
C GLN A 387 -17.64 -21.30 14.85
N LEU A 388 -16.47 -20.69 14.92
CA LEU A 388 -15.22 -21.36 14.55
C LEU A 388 -14.73 -22.16 15.78
N PRO A 389 -14.30 -23.42 15.62
CA PRO A 389 -13.74 -24.19 16.71
C PRO A 389 -12.35 -23.67 17.08
N LEU A 390 -12.09 -23.53 18.39
CA LEU A 390 -10.74 -23.44 18.93
C LEU A 390 -10.04 -24.77 18.65
N VAL A 391 -8.98 -24.75 17.83
CA VAL A 391 -8.02 -25.86 17.79
C VAL A 391 -6.82 -25.45 18.64
N CYS A 392 -6.66 -26.15 19.75
CA CYS A 392 -5.49 -26.08 20.63
C CYS A 392 -4.22 -26.49 19.86
N PHE A 393 -3.20 -25.64 19.89
CA PHE A 393 -1.82 -26.06 19.63
C PHE A 393 -1.31 -26.80 20.87
N GLN A 394 -1.24 -28.13 20.81
CA GLN A 394 -0.35 -28.91 21.68
C GLN A 394 1.02 -28.99 21.00
N ALA A 395 2.04 -28.55 21.74
CA ALA A 395 3.43 -28.62 21.35
C ALA A 395 3.90 -30.09 21.31
N ILE A 396 4.44 -30.48 20.16
CA ILE A 396 5.29 -31.66 20.03
C ILE A 396 6.72 -31.16 20.31
N SER A 397 7.26 -31.49 21.48
CA SER A 397 8.69 -31.45 21.76
C SER A 397 9.14 -32.88 22.08
N GLY A 398 9.83 -33.51 21.13
CA GLY A 398 10.55 -34.76 21.34
C GLY A 398 12.05 -34.51 21.49
N GLY A 399 12.71 -35.38 22.26
CA GLY A 399 14.16 -35.48 22.40
C GLY A 399 14.64 -35.28 23.84
N LEU A 400 14.55 -36.29 24.71
CA LEU A 400 15.58 -37.32 24.97
C LEU A 400 16.98 -36.74 25.21
N TYR A 401 17.46 -36.78 26.46
CA TYR A 401 18.75 -37.36 26.88
C TYR A 401 18.94 -37.29 28.41
N LYS A 402 19.51 -38.37 28.96
CA LYS A 402 20.07 -38.60 30.33
C LYS A 402 19.03 -38.88 31.44
N GLU A 403 19.19 -39.89 32.32
CA GLU A 403 20.40 -40.42 32.97
C GLU A 403 20.18 -41.82 33.60
N GLU A 404 21.31 -42.50 33.88
CA GLU A 404 21.59 -43.60 34.85
C GLU A 404 20.88 -44.96 34.64
N ILE A 405 21.61 -46.07 34.41
CA ILE A 405 22.61 -46.75 35.27
C ILE A 405 23.59 -47.55 34.40
#